data_AF-A0A8T4I1K5-F1
#
_entry.id   AF-A0A8T4I1K5-F1
#
_cell.length_a   1.000
_cell.length_b   1.000
_cell.length_c   1.000
_cell.angle_alpha   90.00
_cell.angle_beta   90.00
_cell.angle_gamma   90.00
#
_symmetry.space_group_name_H-M   'P 1'
#
loop_
_entity.id
_entity.type
_entity.pdbx_description
1 polymer ?
#
loop_
_entity_poly.entity_id
_entity_poly.type
_entity_poly.pdbx_seq_one_letter_code
_entity_poly.pdbx_strand_id
1 'polypeptide(L)'
;WVIDIVYNKGVRGRWNTAAKVLPIKKLPVFKFARGGAVHGPGPATSDSIPARRSRGEHVWTAREVQGAGGHGAVENLRAQARGG
;
A
#
# COMPACT_ATOMS: atom_id res chain seq x y z
N TRP A 1 2.48 -9.26 -9.90
CA TRP A 1 2.40 -9.85 -11.25
C TRP A 1 1.67 -8.94 -12.25
N VAL A 2 0.35 -8.73 -12.14
CA VAL A 2 -0.41 -7.89 -13.12
C VAL A 2 0.13 -6.45 -13.20
N ILE A 3 0.24 -5.74 -12.08
CA ILE A 3 0.67 -4.34 -12.09
C ILE A 3 2.10 -4.20 -12.60
N ASP A 4 3.04 -5.03 -12.13
CA ASP A 4 4.44 -4.88 -12.53
C ASP A 4 4.70 -5.27 -13.99
N ILE A 5 4.07 -6.36 -14.45
CA ILE A 5 4.35 -6.92 -15.77
C ILE A 5 3.44 -6.27 -16.82
N VAL A 6 2.12 -6.35 -16.64
CA VAL A 6 1.17 -5.91 -17.65
C VAL A 6 1.11 -4.39 -17.71
N TYR A 7 0.94 -3.73 -16.56
CA TYR A 7 0.80 -2.27 -16.52
C TYR A 7 2.16 -1.57 -16.65
N ASN A 8 3.04 -1.73 -15.66
CA ASN A 8 4.26 -0.94 -15.52
C ASN A 8 5.28 -1.19 -16.63
N LYS A 9 5.52 -2.46 -17.00
CA LYS A 9 6.44 -2.84 -18.08
C LYS A 9 5.76 -2.85 -19.45
N GLY A 10 4.53 -3.34 -19.54
CA GLY A 10 3.78 -3.44 -20.80
C GLY A 10 3.15 -2.10 -21.23
N VAL A 11 1.93 -1.83 -20.77
CA VAL A 11 1.10 -0.70 -21.22
C VAL A 11 1.81 0.63 -21.05
N ARG A 12 2.30 0.92 -19.85
CA ARG A 12 3.02 2.16 -19.55
C ARG A 12 4.29 2.30 -20.40
N GLY A 13 5.04 1.20 -20.60
CA GLY A 13 6.27 1.22 -21.38
C GLY A 13 6.01 1.61 -22.84
N ARG A 14 5.00 0.99 -23.47
CA ARG A 14 4.61 1.32 -24.84
C ARG A 14 3.99 2.71 -24.95
N TRP A 15 3.10 3.08 -24.03
CA TRP A 15 2.49 4.42 -23.99
C TRP A 15 3.55 5.52 -23.89
N ASN A 16 4.51 5.36 -22.98
CA ASN A 16 5.58 6.36 -22.78
C ASN A 16 6.59 6.38 -23.94
N THR A 17 6.60 5.37 -24.80
CA THR A 17 7.34 5.38 -26.07
C THR A 17 6.58 6.19 -27.12
N ALA A 18 5.27 6.01 -27.25
CA ALA A 18 4.43 6.83 -28.14
C ALA A 18 4.40 8.31 -27.71
N ALA A 19 4.42 8.58 -26.40
CA ALA A 19 4.51 9.92 -25.84
C ALA A 19 5.82 10.68 -26.14
N LYS A 20 6.80 10.02 -26.78
CA LYS A 20 8.01 10.70 -27.29
C LYS A 20 7.76 11.42 -28.62
N VAL A 21 6.74 11.01 -29.36
CA VAL A 21 6.45 11.50 -30.73
C VAL A 21 5.05 12.08 -30.87
N LEU A 22 4.14 11.74 -29.96
CA LEU A 22 2.79 12.30 -29.89
C LEU A 22 2.68 13.30 -28.73
N PRO A 23 1.86 14.37 -28.85
CA PRO A 23 1.66 15.37 -27.80
C PRO A 23 0.75 14.85 -26.66
N ILE A 24 1.13 13.72 -26.06
CA ILE A 24 0.41 13.04 -24.99
C ILE A 24 1.28 12.95 -23.72
N LYS A 25 0.64 13.01 -22.55
CA LYS A 25 1.36 12.91 -21.26
C LYS A 25 1.84 11.48 -20.99
N LYS A 26 3.01 11.35 -20.35
CA LYS A 26 3.52 10.07 -19.86
C LYS A 26 2.67 9.54 -18.71
N LEU A 27 2.50 8.22 -18.66
CA LEU A 27 1.84 7.54 -17.55
C LEU A 27 2.80 7.35 -16.37
N PRO A 28 2.33 7.59 -15.13
CA PRO A 28 3.11 7.39 -13.92
C PRO A 28 3.34 5.90 -13.62
N VAL A 29 4.39 5.60 -12.85
CA VAL A 29 4.61 4.25 -12.31
C VAL A 29 3.57 3.98 -11.22
N PHE A 30 2.92 2.82 -11.28
CA PHE A 30 2.10 2.35 -10.16
C PHE A 30 2.96 1.53 -9.20
N LYS A 31 2.81 1.75 -7.88
CA LYS A 31 3.52 1.00 -6.84
C LYS A 31 2.53 0.40 -5.86
N PHE A 32 2.83 -0.79 -5.36
CA PHE A 32 2.08 -1.38 -4.26
C PHE A 32 2.40 -0.69 -2.93
N ALA A 33 1.41 -0.56 -2.06
CA ALA A 33 1.62 -0.16 -0.68
C ALA A 33 2.50 -1.20 0.04
N ARG A 34 3.47 -0.74 0.83
CA ARG A 34 4.38 -1.60 1.61
C ARG A 34 3.96 -1.74 3.08
N GLY A 35 2.86 -1.11 3.46
CA GLY A 35 2.40 -0.94 4.84
C GLY A 35 1.92 0.50 5.08
N GLY A 36 1.78 0.87 6.36
CA GLY A 36 1.23 2.15 6.81
C GLY A 36 -0.13 2.02 7.47
N ALA A 37 -0.65 3.16 7.94
CA ALA A 37 -1.99 3.26 8.51
C ALA A 37 -3.06 2.85 7.50
N VAL A 38 -4.10 2.19 8.01
CA VAL A 38 -5.31 1.88 7.25
C VAL A 38 -6.29 3.03 7.45
N HIS A 39 -6.78 3.59 6.34
CA HIS A 39 -7.77 4.67 6.33
C HIS A 39 -8.98 4.24 5.52
N GLY A 40 -10.16 4.61 5.98
CA GLY A 40 -11.42 4.30 5.31
C GLY A 40 -12.63 4.69 6.14
N PRO A 41 -13.84 4.38 5.63
CA PRO A 41 -15.09 4.69 6.32
C PRO A 41 -15.23 3.89 7.62
N GLY A 42 -16.08 4.38 8.53
CA GLY A 42 -16.40 3.73 9.80
C GLY A 42 -15.55 4.22 10.98
N PRO A 43 -16.05 4.07 12.22
CA PRO A 43 -15.31 4.40 13.42
C PRO A 43 -14.20 3.35 13.70
N ALA A 44 -13.40 3.62 14.72
CA ALA A 44 -12.31 2.77 15.23
C ALA A 44 -12.74 1.36 15.74
N THR A 45 -14.01 1.01 15.60
CA THR A 45 -14.65 -0.22 16.08
C THR A 45 -15.46 -0.95 15.01
N SER A 46 -15.37 -0.55 13.73
CA SER A 46 -16.12 -1.16 12.63
C SER A 46 -15.18 -1.75 11.57
N ASP A 47 -15.47 -2.96 11.12
CA ASP A 47 -14.75 -3.66 10.05
C ASP A 47 -15.27 -3.25 8.65
N SER A 48 -15.28 -1.95 8.39
CA SER A 48 -15.80 -1.38 7.12
C SER A 48 -14.79 -1.41 5.97
N ILE A 49 -13.56 -1.91 6.20
CA ILE A 49 -12.47 -1.91 5.23
C ILE A 49 -12.08 -3.36 4.89
N PRO A 50 -12.44 -3.87 3.71
CA PRO A 50 -12.04 -5.20 3.28
C PRO A 50 -10.51 -5.32 3.14
N ALA A 51 -9.91 -6.29 3.82
CA ALA A 51 -8.47 -6.56 3.74
C ALA A 51 -8.20 -8.05 3.45
N ARG A 52 -7.29 -8.33 2.51
CA ARG A 52 -6.75 -9.66 2.26
C ARG A 52 -5.41 -9.81 2.98
N ARG A 53 -5.25 -10.91 3.72
CA ARG A 53 -4.10 -11.14 4.62
C ARG A 53 -3.56 -12.54 4.46
N SER A 54 -2.26 -12.69 4.68
CA SER A 54 -1.56 -13.98 4.60
C SER A 54 -1.68 -14.76 5.92
N ARG A 55 -1.51 -16.09 5.87
CA ARG A 55 -1.46 -16.91 7.09
C ARG A 55 -0.32 -16.43 7.99
N GLY A 56 -0.62 -16.19 9.27
CA GLY A 56 0.34 -15.71 10.27
C GLY A 56 0.34 -14.18 10.46
N GLU A 57 -0.37 -13.41 9.64
CA GLU A 57 -0.53 -11.97 9.87
C GLU A 57 -1.54 -11.68 11.00
N HIS A 58 -1.29 -10.66 11.82
CA HIS A 58 -2.16 -10.25 12.95
C HIS A 58 -2.66 -8.80 12.78
N VAL A 59 -3.94 -8.53 13.04
CA VAL A 59 -4.51 -7.17 13.03
C VAL A 59 -4.52 -6.68 14.46
N TRP A 60 -4.22 -5.40 14.65
CA TRP A 60 -4.41 -4.74 15.93
C TRP A 60 -5.64 -3.85 15.86
N THR A 61 -6.48 -3.95 16.88
CA THR A 61 -7.58 -3.01 17.10
C THR A 61 -7.04 -1.60 17.30
N ALA A 62 -7.88 -0.59 17.06
CA ALA A 62 -7.49 0.79 17.32
C ALA A 62 -7.08 1.02 18.79
N ARG A 63 -7.71 0.32 19.74
CA ARG A 63 -7.35 0.37 21.16
C ARG A 63 -5.95 -0.16 21.43
N GLU A 64 -5.58 -1.30 20.85
CA GLU A 64 -4.24 -1.88 20.99
C GLU A 64 -3.18 -0.97 20.36
N VAL A 65 -3.47 -0.37 19.21
CA VAL A 65 -2.59 0.64 18.60
C VAL A 65 -2.36 1.82 19.53
N GLN A 66 -3.41 2.34 20.18
CA GLN A 66 -3.26 3.41 21.17
C GLN A 66 -2.48 2.96 22.42
N GLY A 67 -2.78 1.76 22.93
CA GLY A 67 -2.09 1.17 24.07
C GLY A 67 -0.59 0.99 23.85
N ALA A 68 -0.16 0.78 22.61
CA ALA A 68 1.26 0.72 22.25
C ALA A 68 1.91 2.07 21.94
N GLY A 69 1.24 3.19 22.22
CA GLY A 69 1.77 4.55 21.99
C GLY A 69 1.34 5.18 20.65
N GLY A 70 0.30 4.65 20.02
CA GLY A 70 -0.28 5.17 18.78
C GLY A 70 0.42 4.68 17.51
N HIS A 71 -0.08 5.13 16.36
CA HIS A 71 0.37 4.63 15.05
C HIS A 71 1.88 4.81 14.81
N GLY A 72 2.45 5.95 15.22
CA GLY A 72 3.87 6.21 15.06
C GLY A 72 4.75 5.20 15.80
N ALA A 73 4.37 4.83 17.04
CA ALA A 73 5.07 3.81 17.81
C ALA A 73 4.96 2.42 17.16
N VAL A 74 3.78 2.06 16.66
CA VAL A 74 3.57 0.78 15.94
C VAL A 74 4.38 0.71 14.64
N GLU A 75 4.49 1.80 13.87
CA GLU A 75 5.35 1.81 12.67
C GLU A 75 6.84 1.75 13.03
N ASN A 76 7.27 2.30 14.17
CA ASN A 76 8.64 2.11 14.67
C ASN A 76 8.92 0.63 15.01
N LEU A 77 8.00 -0.04 15.72
CA LEU A 77 8.09 -1.47 15.99
C LEU A 77 8.15 -2.27 14.68
N ARG A 78 7.32 -1.91 13.70
CA ARG A 78 7.31 -2.53 12.37
C ARG A 78 8.63 -2.32 11.62
N ALA A 79 9.22 -1.12 11.71
CA ALA A 79 10.49 -0.82 11.08
C ALA A 79 11.62 -1.69 11.66
N GLN A 80 11.63 -1.89 12.98
CA GLN A 80 12.57 -2.79 13.65
C GLN A 80 12.36 -4.25 13.20
N ALA A 81 11.12 -4.73 13.18
CA ALA A 81 10.79 -6.10 12.78
C ALA A 81 11.12 -6.43 11.31
N ARG A 82 11.12 -5.43 10.40
CA ARG A 82 11.52 -5.62 8.99
C ARG A 82 13.03 -5.75 8.79
N GLY A 83 13.83 -5.33 9.79
CA GLY A 83 15.29 -5.33 9.71
C GLY A 83 15.94 -6.61 10.25
N GLY A 84 15.17 -7.49 10.90
CA GLY A 84 15.59 -8.85 11.27
C GLY A 84 15.29 -9.84 10.15
#